data_AF-A0A1T4PXM6-F1
#
_entry.id   AF-A0A1T4PXM6-F1
#
_cell.length_a   1.000
_cell.length_b   1.000
_cell.length_c   1.000
_cell.angle_alpha   90.00
_cell.angle_beta   90.00
_cell.angle_gamma   90.00
#
_symmetry.space_group_name_H-M   'P 1'
#
loop_
_entity.id
_entity.type
_entity.pdbx_description
1 polymer ?
#
loop_
_entity_poly.entity_id
_entity_poly.type
_entity_poly.pdbx_seq_one_letter_code
_entity_poly.pdbx_strand_id
1 'polypeptide(L)'
;MNYPVWFVPTFGGGLLIALVAIIHVFVSHFAVGGGLYLVMAERKAIKEQSQAIMAFVKKHTKFFMLLTMVFGGLTGVAIWFVISLIHPAATSLLIHTFVFGWAAEWVFFLVEIVALFVYFYTFGKMDDRTHQTVGWIYFGAAWMSLFLINGIIDFMLTPGSWISNSDFWSGFFNPTFWPSLFFRSFMSFMLAGCYGFLTATFLEDEATRHRMIRYSGTWALVSLILSLPAGWWYLSVLPSPAAKLVSGASPTIKRAVMTGGFSLAVLAGVLIALILLNPKARVRCLIVAVMLSAMGYMGAFEWTREAARRPYVINQVMYSNGILKKDLERINQEGFLKNAKWVQNKEVTETNQLEAGRELFLHQCFACHSLSGFNNDIVSRTKNMSFGAMRKYLTTIHEKRYFMPPFVGTDSELKALAAYLTGGLHKKPLTDDAGATGDRGKVLYEENCAACHSSDSIKPKLKGWDLAKVRASLDKLPALNPAMPDYTAPAAVKDAMAGYLFGLNNPVAAAPAKAKGATLFDDNCAACHSMDQIKPKMNGWSRDKIRAALDKLSALNPAMPDYTGTAAEKDAMADYMADQVGGAK
;
A
#
# COMPACT_ATOMS: atom_id res chain seq x y z
N MET A 1 -0.82 -20.51 4.31
CA MET A 1 -1.14 -21.75 3.56
C MET A 1 -2.14 -22.68 4.24
N ASN A 2 -2.43 -22.50 5.55
CA ASN A 2 -3.30 -23.41 6.30
C ASN A 2 -4.79 -23.00 6.37
N TYR A 3 -5.13 -21.79 5.91
CA TYR A 3 -6.45 -21.20 6.10
C TYR A 3 -7.10 -20.84 4.75
N PRO A 4 -8.44 -20.90 4.65
CA PRO A 4 -9.15 -20.49 3.45
C PRO A 4 -9.05 -18.98 3.25
N VAL A 5 -9.18 -18.53 2.00
CA VAL A 5 -9.22 -17.10 1.65
C VAL A 5 -10.67 -16.61 1.69
N TRP A 6 -10.96 -15.63 2.53
CA TRP A 6 -12.24 -14.93 2.49
C TRP A 6 -12.24 -13.90 1.35
N PHE A 7 -12.77 -14.31 0.20
CA PHE A 7 -12.67 -13.53 -1.04
C PHE A 7 -13.81 -12.50 -1.18
N VAL A 8 -13.49 -11.24 -0.88
CA VAL A 8 -14.40 -10.08 -1.07
C VAL A 8 -13.75 -9.10 -2.09
N PRO A 9 -13.91 -9.34 -3.40
CA PRO A 9 -13.07 -8.74 -4.44
C PRO A 9 -13.07 -7.21 -4.51
N THR A 10 -14.22 -6.58 -4.29
CA THR A 10 -14.41 -5.13 -4.49
C THR A 10 -13.93 -4.29 -3.30
N PHE A 11 -14.09 -4.79 -2.08
CA PHE A 11 -13.66 -4.07 -0.88
C PHE A 11 -12.21 -4.40 -0.50
N GLY A 12 -11.78 -5.65 -0.65
CA GLY A 12 -10.48 -6.15 -0.20
C GLY A 12 -10.33 -6.19 1.32
N GLY A 13 -9.51 -7.12 1.84
CA GLY A 13 -9.33 -7.29 3.28
C GLY A 13 -8.74 -6.06 3.99
N GLY A 14 -7.70 -5.45 3.40
CA GLY A 14 -7.00 -4.33 4.02
C GLY A 14 -7.88 -3.10 4.29
N LEU A 15 -8.88 -2.81 3.44
CA LEU A 15 -9.81 -1.70 3.64
C LEU A 15 -10.76 -1.96 4.83
N LEU A 16 -11.25 -3.19 4.95
CA LEU A 16 -12.15 -3.56 6.04
C LEU A 16 -11.43 -3.49 7.40
N ILE A 17 -10.18 -3.99 7.47
CA ILE A 17 -9.35 -3.83 8.66
C ILE A 17 -9.17 -2.34 8.98
N ALA A 18 -8.79 -1.52 8.01
CA ALA A 18 -8.56 -0.10 8.25
C ALA A 18 -9.80 0.61 8.79
N LEU A 19 -10.99 0.34 8.21
CA LEU A 19 -12.24 0.96 8.65
C LEU A 19 -12.57 0.59 10.10
N VAL A 20 -12.59 -0.71 10.42
CA VAL A 20 -12.97 -1.18 11.76
C VAL A 20 -11.91 -0.78 12.79
N ALA A 21 -10.63 -0.89 12.46
CA ALA A 21 -9.53 -0.53 13.35
C ALA A 21 -9.54 0.97 13.68
N ILE A 22 -9.66 1.87 12.70
CA ILE A 22 -9.66 3.32 12.95
C ILE A 22 -10.85 3.70 13.83
N ILE A 23 -12.05 3.17 13.55
CA ILE A 23 -13.26 3.45 14.34
C ILE A 23 -13.09 2.98 15.78
N HIS A 24 -12.66 1.73 15.97
CA HIS A 24 -12.49 1.17 17.30
C HIS A 24 -11.39 1.90 18.08
N VAL A 25 -10.22 2.12 17.48
CA VAL A 25 -9.07 2.80 18.09
C VAL A 25 -9.44 4.22 18.53
N PHE A 26 -10.22 4.94 17.72
CA PHE A 26 -10.69 6.28 18.07
C PHE A 26 -11.56 6.30 19.34
N VAL A 27 -12.36 5.25 19.56
CA VAL A 27 -13.21 5.12 20.75
C VAL A 27 -12.47 4.49 21.93
N SER A 28 -11.61 3.49 21.71
CA SER A 28 -10.85 2.84 22.77
C SER A 28 -9.82 3.79 23.39
N HIS A 29 -9.16 4.64 22.60
CA HIS A 29 -8.27 5.66 23.15
C HIS A 29 -9.04 6.72 23.93
N PHE A 30 -10.30 7.00 23.56
CA PHE A 30 -11.18 7.81 24.40
C PHE A 30 -11.52 7.09 25.72
N ALA A 31 -11.75 5.78 25.73
CA ALA A 31 -11.96 5.01 26.95
C ALA A 31 -10.76 5.16 27.92
N VAL A 32 -9.55 4.92 27.41
CA VAL A 32 -8.32 5.03 28.21
C VAL A 32 -8.11 6.43 28.75
N GLY A 33 -8.09 7.45 27.88
CA GLY A 33 -7.82 8.81 28.32
C GLY A 33 -8.97 9.45 29.08
N GLY A 34 -10.20 9.08 28.74
CA GLY A 34 -11.42 9.57 29.37
C GLY A 34 -11.53 9.13 30.82
N GLY A 35 -11.00 7.95 31.17
CA GLY A 35 -10.85 7.53 32.57
C GLY A 35 -10.07 8.54 33.41
N LEU A 36 -8.90 8.97 32.93
CA LEU A 36 -8.10 10.00 33.61
C LEU A 36 -8.83 11.35 33.62
N TYR A 37 -9.41 11.75 32.50
CA TYR A 37 -10.13 13.01 32.38
C TYR A 37 -11.31 13.10 33.35
N LEU A 38 -12.10 12.03 33.50
CA LEU A 38 -13.24 11.97 34.42
C LEU A 38 -12.81 12.24 35.87
N VAL A 39 -11.80 11.51 36.35
CA VAL A 39 -11.28 11.67 37.71
C VAL A 39 -10.74 13.08 37.95
N MET A 40 -10.05 13.65 36.97
CA MET A 40 -9.47 14.99 37.08
C MET A 40 -10.53 16.09 37.00
N ALA A 41 -11.57 15.91 36.17
CA ALA A 41 -12.70 16.83 36.07
C ALA A 41 -13.58 16.78 37.34
N GLU A 42 -13.77 15.61 37.93
CA GLU A 42 -14.42 15.44 39.23
C GLU A 42 -13.63 16.12 40.34
N ARG A 43 -12.32 15.86 40.41
CA ARG A 43 -11.43 16.52 41.37
C ARG A 43 -11.47 18.04 41.25
N LYS A 44 -11.55 18.55 40.02
CA LYS A 44 -11.77 19.98 39.76
C LYS A 44 -13.10 20.46 40.32
N ALA A 45 -14.20 19.73 40.09
CA ALA A 45 -15.52 20.08 40.61
C ALA A 45 -15.52 20.18 42.14
N ILE A 46 -14.89 19.21 42.82
CA ILE A 46 -14.77 19.17 44.28
C ILE A 46 -13.93 20.34 44.79
N LYS A 47 -12.73 20.55 44.22
CA LYS A 47 -11.81 21.63 44.61
C LYS A 47 -12.44 23.02 44.43
N GLU A 48 -13.22 23.20 43.37
CA GLU A 48 -13.88 24.46 43.05
C GLU A 48 -15.29 24.57 43.67
N GLN A 49 -15.72 23.56 44.44
CA GLN A 49 -17.06 23.46 45.04
C GLN A 49 -18.19 23.76 44.03
N SER A 50 -18.02 23.29 42.79
CA SER A 50 -18.89 23.66 41.67
C SER A 50 -19.86 22.54 41.32
N GLN A 51 -21.12 22.72 41.72
CA GLN A 51 -22.21 21.80 41.37
C GLN A 51 -22.44 21.72 39.86
N ALA A 52 -22.22 22.82 39.13
CA ALA A 52 -22.35 22.83 37.67
C ALA A 52 -21.29 21.97 36.97
N ILE A 53 -20.04 21.99 37.45
CA ILE A 53 -19.00 21.10 36.92
C ILE A 53 -19.29 19.66 37.31
N MET A 54 -19.74 19.40 38.55
CA MET A 54 -20.11 18.05 38.97
C MET A 54 -21.25 17.46 38.12
N ALA A 55 -22.28 18.27 37.82
CA ALA A 55 -23.36 17.89 36.91
C ALA A 55 -22.85 17.62 35.48
N PHE A 56 -21.90 18.42 34.98
CA PHE A 56 -21.22 18.14 33.72
C PHE A 56 -20.49 16.79 33.76
N VAL A 57 -19.70 16.52 34.80
CA VAL A 57 -18.95 15.26 34.94
C VAL A 57 -19.90 14.09 34.90
N LYS A 58 -20.98 14.09 35.71
CA LYS A 58 -21.98 13.01 35.71
C LYS A 58 -22.64 12.81 34.34
N LYS A 59 -22.99 13.89 33.63
CA LYS A 59 -23.54 13.82 32.27
C LYS A 59 -22.52 13.27 31.27
N HIS A 60 -21.27 13.72 31.38
CA HIS A 60 -20.15 13.24 30.55
C HIS A 60 -19.86 11.77 30.81
N THR A 61 -19.88 11.30 32.06
CA THR A 61 -19.73 9.88 32.42
C THR A 61 -20.82 9.02 31.78
N LYS A 62 -22.08 9.48 31.75
CA LYS A 62 -23.15 8.75 31.04
C LYS A 62 -22.84 8.59 29.56
N PHE A 63 -22.44 9.69 28.90
CA PHE A 63 -22.05 9.68 27.49
C PHE A 63 -20.84 8.75 27.26
N PHE A 64 -19.82 8.90 28.10
CA PHE A 64 -18.61 8.09 28.10
C PHE A 64 -18.96 6.61 28.18
N MET A 65 -19.73 6.19 29.20
CA MET A 65 -20.16 4.82 29.39
C MET A 65 -20.90 4.26 28.16
N LEU A 66 -21.86 4.99 27.61
CA LEU A 66 -22.59 4.50 26.42
C LEU A 66 -21.67 4.35 25.20
N LEU A 67 -20.78 5.32 24.97
CA LEU A 67 -19.90 5.30 23.81
C LEU A 67 -18.79 4.25 23.95
N THR A 68 -18.10 4.19 25.09
CA THR A 68 -16.92 3.33 25.26
C THR A 68 -17.32 1.90 25.56
N MET A 69 -18.28 1.68 26.46
CA MET A 69 -18.68 0.32 26.85
C MET A 69 -19.51 -0.36 25.75
N VAL A 70 -20.56 0.31 25.25
CA VAL A 70 -21.48 -0.32 24.30
C VAL A 70 -20.90 -0.29 22.89
N PHE A 71 -20.65 0.90 22.34
CA PHE A 71 -20.14 1.03 20.98
C PHE A 71 -18.67 0.58 20.87
N GLY A 72 -17.81 0.96 21.83
CA GLY A 72 -16.43 0.48 21.90
C GLY A 72 -16.32 -1.04 22.08
N GLY A 73 -17.13 -1.63 22.95
CA GLY A 73 -17.20 -3.09 23.13
C GLY A 73 -17.61 -3.83 21.85
N LEU A 74 -18.66 -3.37 21.16
CA LEU A 74 -19.11 -3.96 19.89
C LEU A 74 -18.05 -3.87 18.78
N THR A 75 -17.41 -2.71 18.65
CA THR A 75 -16.34 -2.52 17.66
C THR A 75 -15.08 -3.31 17.98
N GLY A 76 -14.80 -3.58 19.26
CA GLY A 76 -13.70 -4.45 19.70
C GLY A 76 -13.92 -5.90 19.28
N VAL A 77 -15.13 -6.43 19.48
CA VAL A 77 -15.52 -7.75 18.98
C VAL A 77 -15.44 -7.81 17.45
N ALA A 78 -15.85 -6.74 16.77
CA ALA A 78 -15.77 -6.66 15.31
C ALA A 78 -14.31 -6.75 14.80
N ILE A 79 -13.34 -6.13 15.47
CA ILE A 79 -11.92 -6.29 15.10
C ILE A 79 -11.51 -7.75 15.15
N TRP A 80 -11.80 -8.45 16.25
CA TRP A 80 -11.44 -9.86 16.43
C TRP A 80 -11.97 -10.73 15.29
N PHE A 81 -13.22 -10.52 14.91
CA PHE A 81 -13.83 -11.22 13.78
C PHE A 81 -13.12 -10.91 12.46
N VAL A 82 -12.90 -9.64 12.17
CA VAL A 82 -12.31 -9.16 10.90
C VAL A 82 -10.86 -9.64 10.74
N ILE A 83 -10.02 -9.53 11.77
CA ILE A 83 -8.62 -9.99 11.69
C ILE A 83 -8.50 -11.51 11.59
N SER A 84 -9.45 -12.25 12.20
CA SER A 84 -9.49 -13.70 12.11
C SER A 84 -9.85 -14.18 10.70
N LEU A 85 -10.68 -13.43 9.97
CA LEU A 85 -11.03 -13.76 8.59
C LEU A 85 -9.96 -13.33 7.57
N ILE A 86 -9.32 -12.18 7.78
CA ILE A 86 -8.42 -11.58 6.78
C ILE A 86 -6.97 -12.02 6.97
N HIS A 87 -6.50 -12.12 8.22
CA HIS A 87 -5.13 -12.54 8.54
C HIS A 87 -5.09 -13.68 9.59
N PRO A 88 -5.80 -14.80 9.36
CA PRO A 88 -5.88 -15.90 10.33
C PRO A 88 -4.52 -16.44 10.77
N ALA A 89 -3.55 -16.52 9.84
CA ALA A 89 -2.21 -17.01 10.15
C ALA A 89 -1.46 -16.10 11.14
N ALA A 90 -1.55 -14.77 10.94
CA ALA A 90 -0.91 -13.81 11.83
C ALA A 90 -1.62 -13.79 13.19
N THR A 91 -2.96 -13.74 13.18
CA THR A 91 -3.78 -13.80 14.40
C THR A 91 -3.48 -15.07 15.21
N SER A 92 -3.41 -16.22 14.56
CA SER A 92 -3.03 -17.48 15.19
C SER A 92 -1.64 -17.41 15.82
N LEU A 93 -0.64 -16.87 15.12
CA LEU A 93 0.72 -16.74 15.67
C LEU A 93 0.73 -15.84 16.91
N LEU A 94 0.08 -14.68 16.84
CA LEU A 94 -0.02 -13.74 17.97
C LEU A 94 -0.70 -14.35 19.18
N ILE A 95 -1.75 -15.16 18.99
CA ILE A 95 -2.42 -15.88 20.09
C ILE A 95 -1.45 -16.87 20.73
N HIS A 96 -0.75 -17.70 19.95
CA HIS A 96 0.16 -18.70 20.52
C HIS A 96 1.35 -18.07 21.22
N THR A 97 1.78 -16.88 20.78
CA THR A 97 2.87 -16.15 21.43
C THR A 97 2.41 -15.39 22.68
N PHE A 98 1.23 -14.78 22.66
CA PHE A 98 0.80 -13.82 23.69
C PHE A 98 -0.53 -14.17 24.36
N VAL A 99 -0.94 -15.45 24.41
CA VAL A 99 -2.23 -15.87 24.98
C VAL A 99 -2.47 -15.30 26.38
N PHE A 100 -1.45 -15.27 27.24
CA PHE A 100 -1.56 -14.71 28.58
C PHE A 100 -1.62 -13.18 28.61
N GLY A 101 -1.00 -12.50 27.64
CA GLY A 101 -1.13 -11.05 27.48
C GLY A 101 -2.55 -10.65 27.08
N TRP A 102 -3.15 -11.39 26.14
CA TRP A 102 -4.56 -11.24 25.77
C TRP A 102 -5.50 -11.56 26.93
N ALA A 103 -5.28 -12.67 27.63
CA ALA A 103 -6.11 -13.03 28.78
C ALA A 103 -6.05 -11.95 29.88
N ALA A 104 -4.87 -11.41 30.17
CA ALA A 104 -4.71 -10.32 31.13
C ALA A 104 -5.46 -9.05 30.68
N GLU A 105 -5.43 -8.72 29.39
CA GLU A 105 -6.15 -7.57 28.85
C GLU A 105 -7.66 -7.70 29.10
N TRP A 106 -8.23 -8.89 28.92
CA TRP A 106 -9.66 -9.15 29.14
C TRP A 106 -10.05 -9.05 30.62
N VAL A 107 -9.15 -9.43 31.54
CA VAL A 107 -9.36 -9.23 32.97
C VAL A 107 -9.39 -7.72 33.29
N PHE A 108 -8.46 -6.93 32.75
CA PHE A 108 -8.49 -5.48 32.93
C PHE A 108 -9.73 -4.85 32.31
N PHE A 109 -10.19 -5.34 31.16
CA PHE A 109 -11.43 -4.89 30.54
C PHE A 109 -12.66 -5.18 31.41
N LEU A 110 -12.71 -6.33 32.10
CA LEU A 110 -13.76 -6.62 33.06
C LEU A 110 -13.72 -5.66 34.27
N VAL A 111 -12.53 -5.41 34.82
CA VAL A 111 -12.34 -4.45 35.91
C VAL A 111 -12.77 -3.04 35.48
N GLU A 112 -12.42 -2.64 34.25
CA GLU A 112 -12.82 -1.39 33.64
C GLU A 112 -14.35 -1.23 33.63
N ILE A 113 -15.08 -2.23 33.11
CA ILE A 113 -16.54 -2.21 33.04
C ILE A 113 -17.16 -2.08 34.43
N VAL A 114 -16.71 -2.90 35.38
CA VAL A 114 -17.25 -2.91 36.75
C VAL A 114 -16.99 -1.57 37.43
N ALA A 115 -15.75 -1.05 37.35
CA ALA A 115 -15.39 0.23 37.93
C ALA A 115 -16.21 1.38 37.33
N LEU A 116 -16.44 1.37 36.00
CA LEU A 116 -17.24 2.40 35.35
C LEU A 116 -18.70 2.41 35.80
N PHE A 117 -19.29 1.22 35.97
CA PHE A 117 -20.66 1.12 36.47
C PHE A 117 -20.79 1.60 37.91
N VAL A 118 -19.87 1.18 38.78
CA VAL A 118 -19.83 1.65 40.17
C VAL A 118 -19.68 3.17 40.18
N TYR A 119 -18.71 3.71 39.46
CA TYR A 119 -18.48 5.15 39.32
C TYR A 119 -19.76 5.87 38.87
N PHE A 120 -20.37 5.48 37.75
CA PHE A 120 -21.57 6.15 37.24
C PHE A 120 -22.79 6.09 38.18
N TYR A 121 -23.08 4.93 38.78
CA TYR A 121 -24.31 4.75 39.58
C TYR A 121 -24.20 5.23 41.03
N THR A 122 -22.99 5.56 41.49
CA THR A 122 -22.73 6.00 42.87
C THR A 122 -22.47 7.49 43.03
N PHE A 123 -22.56 8.29 41.94
CA PHE A 123 -22.57 9.75 42.03
C PHE A 123 -23.62 10.25 43.06
N GLY A 124 -23.15 10.92 44.11
CA GLY A 124 -23.98 11.45 45.20
C GLY A 124 -24.45 10.41 46.22
N LYS A 125 -24.00 9.15 46.11
CA LYS A 125 -24.28 8.06 47.05
C LYS A 125 -23.03 7.55 47.77
N MET A 126 -21.86 7.81 47.20
CA MET A 126 -20.54 7.46 47.73
C MET A 126 -19.78 8.75 48.07
N ASP A 127 -18.92 8.69 49.09
CA ASP A 127 -18.07 9.84 49.43
C ASP A 127 -17.04 10.13 48.33
N ASP A 128 -16.64 11.40 48.22
CA ASP A 128 -15.76 11.90 47.17
C ASP A 128 -14.42 11.16 47.06
N ARG A 129 -13.86 10.68 48.19
CA ARG A 129 -12.55 10.01 48.19
C ARG A 129 -12.68 8.59 47.63
N THR A 130 -13.69 7.85 48.07
CA THR A 130 -13.95 6.50 47.55
C THR A 130 -14.37 6.56 46.08
N HIS A 131 -15.22 7.53 45.72
CA HIS A 131 -15.68 7.70 44.34
C HIS A 131 -14.52 8.01 43.38
N GLN A 132 -13.62 8.93 43.75
CA GLN A 132 -12.39 9.15 42.98
C GLN A 132 -11.48 7.93 42.94
N THR A 133 -11.41 7.12 44.00
CA THR A 133 -10.62 5.88 44.02
C THR A 133 -11.14 4.89 42.97
N VAL A 134 -12.47 4.73 42.86
CA VAL A 134 -13.10 3.91 41.80
C VAL A 134 -12.73 4.44 40.41
N GLY A 135 -12.77 5.75 40.21
CA GLY A 135 -12.33 6.35 38.95
C GLY A 135 -10.84 6.11 38.63
N TRP A 136 -9.96 6.14 39.64
CA TRP A 136 -8.55 5.78 39.46
C TRP A 136 -8.35 4.29 39.15
N ILE A 137 -9.16 3.40 39.73
CA ILE A 137 -9.18 1.97 39.39
C ILE A 137 -9.57 1.79 37.92
N TYR A 138 -10.62 2.49 37.46
CA TYR A 138 -11.00 2.49 36.04
C TYR A 138 -9.82 2.93 35.16
N PHE A 139 -9.22 4.08 35.45
CA PHE A 139 -8.11 4.60 34.64
C PHE A 139 -6.92 3.64 34.61
N GLY A 140 -6.54 3.09 35.77
CA GLY A 140 -5.46 2.11 35.87
C GLY A 140 -5.74 0.87 35.03
N ALA A 141 -6.95 0.32 35.11
CA ALA A 141 -7.34 -0.84 34.32
C ALA A 141 -7.34 -0.55 32.81
N ALA A 142 -7.96 0.56 32.38
CA ALA A 142 -8.01 0.95 30.98
C ALA A 142 -6.60 1.22 30.41
N TRP A 143 -5.73 1.87 31.17
CA TRP A 143 -4.33 2.09 30.77
C TRP A 143 -3.55 0.77 30.70
N MET A 144 -3.81 -0.19 31.60
CA MET A 144 -3.22 -1.52 31.52
C MET A 144 -3.69 -2.31 30.29
N SER A 145 -4.95 -2.15 29.87
CA SER A 145 -5.41 -2.70 28.58
C SER A 145 -4.61 -2.10 27.42
N LEU A 146 -4.42 -0.77 27.39
CA LEU A 146 -3.55 -0.13 26.40
C LEU A 146 -2.11 -0.66 26.45
N PHE A 147 -1.54 -0.82 27.65
CA PHE A 147 -0.19 -1.34 27.86
C PHE A 147 -0.02 -2.74 27.26
N LEU A 148 -0.99 -3.63 27.47
CA LEU A 148 -0.96 -5.01 27.00
C LEU A 148 -1.11 -5.09 25.48
N ILE A 149 -2.13 -4.45 24.91
CA ILE A 149 -2.36 -4.49 23.47
C ILE A 149 -1.24 -3.81 22.69
N ASN A 150 -0.65 -2.76 23.26
CA ASN A 150 0.49 -2.05 22.69
C ASN A 150 1.65 -3.01 22.41
N GLY A 151 2.05 -3.82 23.40
CA GLY A 151 3.15 -4.78 23.21
C GLY A 151 2.89 -5.81 22.13
N ILE A 152 1.66 -6.30 22.02
CA ILE A 152 1.27 -7.30 21.01
C ILE A 152 1.24 -6.69 19.60
N ILE A 153 0.72 -5.48 19.44
CA ILE A 153 0.62 -4.84 18.12
C ILE A 153 1.98 -4.34 17.64
N ASP A 154 2.80 -3.76 18.53
CA ASP A 154 4.12 -3.24 18.19
C ASP A 154 5.09 -4.37 17.81
N PHE A 155 4.94 -5.54 18.42
CA PHE A 155 5.65 -6.75 18.06
C PHE A 155 5.54 -7.05 16.56
N MET A 156 4.39 -6.79 15.93
CA MET A 156 4.20 -7.03 14.49
C MET A 156 5.17 -6.21 13.61
N LEU A 157 5.53 -5.01 14.04
CA LEU A 157 6.45 -4.14 13.31
C LEU A 157 7.91 -4.39 13.69
N THR A 158 8.19 -4.59 14.97
CA THR A 158 9.54 -4.83 15.48
C THR A 158 9.59 -6.05 16.39
N PRO A 159 9.61 -7.30 15.90
CA PRO A 159 9.70 -8.47 16.78
C PRO A 159 10.96 -8.53 17.65
N GLY A 160 12.02 -7.80 17.30
CA GLY A 160 13.25 -7.72 18.10
C GLY A 160 13.95 -9.08 18.26
N SER A 161 14.46 -9.35 19.46
CA SER A 161 15.15 -10.61 19.80
C SER A 161 14.23 -11.84 19.81
N TRP A 162 12.90 -11.65 19.77
CA TRP A 162 11.96 -12.77 19.69
C TRP A 162 12.25 -13.69 18.49
N ILE A 163 12.75 -13.13 17.39
CA ILE A 163 13.06 -13.89 16.17
C ILE A 163 14.08 -15.01 16.45
N SER A 164 15.01 -14.81 17.40
CA SER A 164 16.03 -15.80 17.73
C SER A 164 15.67 -16.68 18.93
N ASN A 165 14.98 -16.15 19.94
CA ASN A 165 14.73 -16.87 21.20
C ASN A 165 13.28 -17.33 21.41
N SER A 166 12.32 -16.82 20.62
CA SER A 166 10.87 -17.06 20.78
C SER A 166 10.33 -16.76 22.20
N ASP A 167 11.02 -15.94 22.98
CA ASP A 167 10.69 -15.65 24.37
C ASP A 167 9.58 -14.59 24.50
N PHE A 168 8.60 -14.85 25.36
CA PHE A 168 7.44 -13.97 25.56
C PHE A 168 7.84 -12.52 25.83
N TRP A 169 8.76 -12.29 26.77
CA TRP A 169 9.12 -10.93 27.22
C TRP A 169 9.92 -10.19 26.16
N SER A 170 10.79 -10.91 25.44
CA SER A 170 11.54 -10.39 24.30
C SER A 170 10.62 -9.89 23.17
N GLY A 171 9.52 -10.60 22.91
CA GLY A 171 8.50 -10.17 21.95
C GLY A 171 7.60 -9.06 22.48
N PHE A 172 7.21 -9.12 23.75
CA PHE A 172 6.30 -8.16 24.37
C PHE A 172 6.97 -6.79 24.55
N PHE A 173 8.15 -6.74 25.18
CA PHE A 173 8.96 -5.52 25.35
C PHE A 173 9.88 -5.29 24.15
N ASN A 174 9.27 -5.25 22.98
CA ASN A 174 9.97 -5.04 21.73
C ASN A 174 10.52 -3.61 21.59
N PRO A 175 11.42 -3.33 20.61
CA PRO A 175 12.06 -2.02 20.48
C PRO A 175 11.11 -0.84 20.42
N THR A 176 9.93 -0.98 19.79
CA THR A 176 8.96 0.12 19.67
C THR A 176 7.96 0.20 20.83
N PHE A 177 8.00 -0.72 21.79
CA PHE A 177 7.06 -0.80 22.92
C PHE A 177 6.93 0.53 23.66
N TRP A 178 8.03 1.02 24.23
CA TRP A 178 8.03 2.24 25.05
C TRP A 178 7.64 3.49 24.27
N PRO A 179 8.27 3.82 23.12
CA PRO A 179 7.88 5.01 22.39
C PRO A 179 6.41 4.98 21.94
N SER A 180 5.91 3.81 21.51
CA SER A 180 4.51 3.63 21.12
C SER A 180 3.57 3.80 22.31
N LEU A 181 3.89 3.22 23.47
CA LEU A 181 3.08 3.32 24.69
C LEU A 181 2.91 4.77 25.13
N PHE A 182 4.01 5.54 25.19
CA PHE A 182 3.95 6.96 25.54
C PHE A 182 3.17 7.76 24.50
N PHE A 183 3.43 7.52 23.22
CA PHE A 183 2.72 8.20 22.14
C PHE A 183 1.20 7.94 22.21
N ARG A 184 0.78 6.67 22.31
CA ARG A 184 -0.62 6.26 22.43
C ARG A 184 -1.28 6.76 23.71
N SER A 185 -0.54 6.83 24.82
CA SER A 185 -1.04 7.41 26.07
C SER A 185 -1.38 8.89 25.90
N PHE A 186 -0.46 9.69 25.35
CA PHE A 186 -0.70 11.11 25.10
C PHE A 186 -1.81 11.34 24.05
N MET A 187 -1.88 10.50 23.03
CA MET A 187 -3.00 10.50 22.07
C MET A 187 -4.35 10.21 22.74
N SER A 188 -4.39 9.25 23.66
CA SER A 188 -5.59 8.94 24.45
C SER A 188 -6.01 10.13 25.31
N PHE A 189 -5.06 10.77 26.00
CA PHE A 189 -5.34 11.96 26.81
C PHE A 189 -5.80 13.15 25.95
N MET A 190 -5.23 13.31 24.76
CA MET A 190 -5.67 14.32 23.79
C MET A 190 -7.12 14.07 23.37
N LEU A 191 -7.48 12.83 23.03
CA LEU A 191 -8.86 12.48 22.66
C LEU A 191 -9.84 12.70 23.80
N ALA A 192 -9.45 12.40 25.04
CA ALA A 192 -10.26 12.69 26.21
C ALA A 192 -10.62 14.18 26.31
N GLY A 193 -9.65 15.07 26.08
CA GLY A 193 -9.91 16.51 26.00
C GLY A 193 -10.80 16.90 24.82
N CYS A 194 -10.66 16.27 23.65
CA CYS A 194 -11.51 16.53 22.49
C CYS A 194 -12.99 16.15 22.73
N TYR A 195 -13.23 15.00 23.37
CA TYR A 195 -14.57 14.56 23.75
C TYR A 195 -15.14 15.34 24.95
N GLY A 196 -14.29 15.71 25.91
CA GLY A 196 -14.64 16.65 26.99
C GLY A 196 -15.12 17.98 26.41
N PHE A 197 -14.41 18.49 25.41
CA PHE A 197 -14.80 19.68 24.65
C PHE A 197 -16.14 19.47 23.93
N LEU A 198 -16.30 18.40 23.15
CA LEU A 198 -17.55 18.05 22.45
C LEU A 198 -18.75 18.10 23.40
N THR A 199 -18.68 17.41 24.53
CA THR A 199 -19.79 17.35 25.49
C THR A 199 -20.03 18.67 26.22
N ALA A 200 -18.97 19.44 26.51
CA ALA A 200 -19.08 20.75 27.15
C ALA A 200 -19.87 21.74 26.30
N THR A 201 -19.84 21.61 24.97
CA THR A 201 -20.57 22.49 24.05
C THR A 201 -22.09 22.37 24.16
N PHE A 202 -22.60 21.26 24.71
CA PHE A 202 -24.02 21.02 24.96
C PHE A 202 -24.46 21.46 26.37
N LEU A 203 -23.62 22.17 27.10
CA LEU A 203 -24.01 22.82 28.36
C LEU A 203 -24.77 24.11 28.05
N GLU A 204 -25.90 24.29 28.72
CA GLU A 204 -26.75 25.48 28.57
C GLU A 204 -26.13 26.70 29.26
N ASP A 205 -25.66 26.51 30.50
CA ASP A 205 -24.98 27.56 31.28
C ASP A 205 -23.70 28.03 30.58
N GLU A 206 -23.69 29.30 30.17
CA GLU A 206 -22.62 29.87 29.38
C GLU A 206 -21.30 29.94 30.15
N ALA A 207 -21.35 30.26 31.44
CA ALA A 207 -20.15 30.36 32.26
C ALA A 207 -19.45 29.00 32.44
N THR A 208 -20.22 27.96 32.78
CA THR A 208 -19.70 26.59 32.93
C THR A 208 -19.25 26.02 31.58
N ARG A 209 -20.01 26.27 30.50
CA ARG A 209 -19.62 25.89 29.14
C ARG A 209 -18.24 26.46 28.79
N HIS A 210 -18.00 27.75 28.99
CA HIS A 210 -16.72 28.39 28.71
C HIS A 210 -15.58 27.82 29.56
N ARG A 211 -15.81 27.62 30.86
CA ARG A 211 -14.82 27.03 31.77
C ARG A 211 -14.42 25.62 31.34
N MET A 212 -15.40 24.79 30.99
CA MET A 212 -15.12 23.41 30.57
C MET A 212 -14.55 23.31 29.16
N ILE A 213 -14.91 24.21 28.24
CA ILE A 213 -14.26 24.33 26.93
C ILE A 213 -12.78 24.63 27.10
N ARG A 214 -12.42 25.63 27.90
CA ARG A 214 -11.00 25.98 28.13
C ARG A 214 -10.26 24.85 28.82
N TYR A 215 -10.84 24.26 29.87
CA TYR A 215 -10.23 23.13 30.57
C TYR A 215 -9.95 21.95 29.62
N SER A 216 -10.94 21.54 28.83
CA SER A 216 -10.82 20.42 27.89
C SER A 216 -9.88 20.74 26.73
N GLY A 217 -9.92 21.97 26.21
CA GLY A 217 -9.06 22.43 25.14
C GLY A 217 -7.59 22.49 25.56
N THR A 218 -7.30 23.05 26.74
CA THR A 218 -5.94 23.05 27.32
C THR A 218 -5.46 21.63 27.58
N TRP A 219 -6.32 20.76 28.10
CA TRP A 219 -6.01 19.34 28.30
C TRP A 219 -5.61 18.66 26.99
N ALA A 220 -6.40 18.85 25.93
CA ALA A 220 -6.12 18.29 24.61
C ALA A 220 -4.82 18.84 24.02
N LEU A 221 -4.59 20.16 24.11
CA LEU A 221 -3.41 20.82 23.54
C LEU A 221 -2.12 20.40 24.26
N VAL A 222 -2.13 20.34 25.59
CA VAL A 222 -0.97 19.88 26.36
C VAL A 222 -0.63 18.42 26.02
N SER A 223 -1.65 17.56 25.97
CA SER A 223 -1.47 16.15 25.58
C SER A 223 -0.92 16.02 24.16
N LEU A 224 -1.40 16.85 23.23
CA LEU A 224 -0.90 16.89 21.86
C LEU A 224 0.56 17.30 21.78
N ILE A 225 0.98 18.33 22.53
CA ILE A 225 2.39 18.75 22.59
C ILE A 225 3.27 17.64 23.16
N LEU A 226 2.81 16.96 24.21
CA LEU A 226 3.55 15.83 24.82
C LEU A 226 3.64 14.61 23.89
N SER A 227 2.71 14.44 22.97
CA SER A 227 2.77 13.35 21.98
C SER A 227 3.91 13.54 20.97
N LEU A 228 4.33 14.78 20.67
CA LEU A 228 5.36 15.07 19.66
C LEU A 228 6.72 14.42 19.96
N PRO A 229 7.34 14.58 21.14
CA PRO A 229 8.60 13.93 21.45
C PRO A 229 8.49 12.40 21.46
N ALA A 230 7.36 11.84 21.92
CA ALA A 230 7.12 10.39 21.88
C ALA A 230 7.01 9.87 20.44
N GLY A 231 6.34 10.61 19.56
CA GLY A 231 6.27 10.31 18.13
C GLY A 231 7.63 10.40 17.45
N TRP A 232 8.45 11.39 17.80
CA TRP A 232 9.83 11.49 17.32
C TRP A 232 10.67 10.29 17.77
N TRP A 233 10.58 9.90 19.05
CA TRP A 233 11.25 8.72 19.58
C TRP A 233 10.78 7.43 18.87
N TYR A 234 9.49 7.30 18.58
CA TYR A 234 8.96 6.18 17.80
C TYR A 234 9.62 6.09 16.42
N LEU A 235 9.67 7.21 15.69
CA LEU A 235 10.28 7.27 14.36
C LEU A 235 11.78 6.97 14.39
N SER A 236 12.50 7.34 15.45
CA SER A 236 13.94 7.10 15.54
C SER A 236 14.31 5.64 15.81
N VAL A 237 13.36 4.81 16.26
CA VAL A 237 13.56 3.37 16.55
C VAL A 237 13.09 2.49 15.39
N LEU A 238 12.44 3.05 14.37
CA LEU A 238 11.96 2.27 13.24
C LEU A 238 13.11 1.59 12.47
N PRO A 239 12.96 0.30 12.09
CA PRO A 239 13.94 -0.38 11.24
C PRO A 239 14.15 0.37 9.91
N SER A 240 15.38 0.39 9.40
CA SER A 240 15.74 1.18 8.19
C SER A 240 14.79 1.02 7.00
N PRO A 241 14.30 -0.19 6.65
CA PRO A 241 13.34 -0.32 5.55
C PRO A 241 11.98 0.32 5.83
N ALA A 242 11.47 0.20 7.07
CA ALA A 242 10.24 0.85 7.50
C ALA A 242 10.40 2.37 7.56
N ALA A 243 11.55 2.85 8.06
CA ALA A 243 11.87 4.27 8.09
C ALA A 243 11.91 4.89 6.68
N LYS A 244 12.48 4.20 5.68
CA LYS A 244 12.49 4.63 4.27
C LYS A 244 11.09 4.73 3.67
N LEU A 245 10.19 3.82 4.04
CA LEU A 245 8.78 3.86 3.61
C LEU A 245 8.07 5.10 4.15
N VAL A 246 8.27 5.41 5.43
CA VAL A 246 7.71 6.59 6.10
C VAL A 246 8.33 7.89 5.57
N SER A 247 9.63 7.91 5.25
CA SER A 247 10.34 9.09 4.76
C SER A 247 10.07 9.43 3.29
N GLY A 248 9.36 8.57 2.54
CA GLY A 248 8.80 8.94 1.24
C GLY A 248 8.93 7.91 0.12
N ALA A 249 9.51 6.73 0.36
CA ALA A 249 9.63 5.69 -0.68
C ALA A 249 8.27 5.17 -1.20
N SER A 250 7.18 5.40 -0.45
CA SER A 250 5.82 5.11 -0.90
C SER A 250 4.96 6.38 -0.98
N PRO A 251 4.43 6.73 -2.17
CA PRO A 251 3.54 7.89 -2.32
C PRO A 251 2.24 7.80 -1.51
N THR A 252 1.77 6.60 -1.15
CA THR A 252 0.59 6.43 -0.29
C THR A 252 0.91 6.74 1.17
N ILE A 253 2.06 6.28 1.66
CA ILE A 253 2.50 6.52 3.04
C ILE A 253 2.84 8.00 3.24
N LYS A 254 3.55 8.60 2.28
CA LYS A 254 3.84 10.04 2.30
C LYS A 254 2.55 10.88 2.39
N ARG A 255 1.50 10.51 1.64
CA ARG A 255 0.19 11.17 1.73
C ARG A 255 -0.43 11.01 3.13
N ALA A 256 -0.40 9.82 3.72
CA ALA A 256 -0.90 9.60 5.08
C ALA A 256 -0.15 10.46 6.10
N VAL A 257 1.18 10.52 6.04
CA VAL A 257 2.02 11.37 6.91
C VAL A 257 1.66 12.85 6.73
N MET A 258 1.52 13.32 5.49
CA MET A 258 1.10 14.71 5.21
C MET A 258 -0.30 15.01 5.75
N THR A 259 -1.26 14.10 5.58
CA THR A 259 -2.61 14.22 6.14
C THR A 259 -2.57 14.26 7.67
N GLY A 260 -1.71 13.45 8.30
CA GLY A 260 -1.48 13.48 9.74
C GLY A 260 -0.92 14.82 10.21
N GLY A 261 0.11 15.34 9.55
CA GLY A 261 0.70 16.64 9.87
C GLY A 261 -0.28 17.80 9.66
N PHE A 262 -1.07 17.78 8.60
CA PHE A 262 -2.13 18.77 8.38
C PHE A 262 -3.22 18.68 9.45
N SER A 263 -3.68 17.47 9.78
CA SER A 263 -4.71 17.25 10.80
C SER A 263 -4.23 17.70 12.18
N LEU A 264 -2.97 17.44 12.51
CA LEU A 264 -2.29 17.93 13.71
C LEU A 264 -2.28 19.46 13.78
N ALA A 265 -1.86 20.13 12.69
CA ALA A 265 -1.79 21.59 12.63
C ALA A 265 -3.18 22.24 12.75
N VAL A 266 -4.18 21.70 12.05
CA VAL A 266 -5.57 22.17 12.17
C VAL A 266 -6.10 21.95 13.58
N LEU A 267 -5.88 20.77 14.17
CA LEU A 267 -6.30 20.48 15.54
C LEU A 267 -5.67 21.47 16.54
N ALA A 268 -4.36 21.66 16.48
CA ALA A 268 -3.66 22.61 17.34
C ALA A 268 -4.17 24.04 17.15
N GLY A 269 -4.32 24.50 15.90
CA GLY A 269 -4.82 25.84 15.59
C GLY A 269 -6.24 26.08 16.10
N VAL A 270 -7.15 25.11 15.91
CA VAL A 270 -8.53 25.20 16.40
C VAL A 270 -8.58 25.16 17.93
N LEU A 271 -7.79 24.30 18.59
CA LEU A 271 -7.71 24.25 20.05
C LEU A 271 -7.18 25.58 20.62
N ILE A 272 -6.10 26.13 20.06
CA ILE A 272 -5.55 27.42 20.48
C ILE A 272 -6.58 28.53 20.30
N ALA A 273 -7.25 28.58 19.15
CA ALA A 273 -8.31 29.56 18.89
C ALA A 273 -9.45 29.46 19.91
N LEU A 274 -9.88 28.25 20.26
CA LEU A 274 -10.94 28.00 21.25
C LEU A 274 -10.53 28.35 22.69
N ILE A 275 -9.25 28.20 23.03
CA ILE A 275 -8.72 28.55 24.35
C ILE A 275 -8.61 30.08 24.49
N LEU A 276 -8.04 30.74 23.47
CA LEU A 276 -7.69 32.17 23.50
C LEU A 276 -8.87 33.08 23.16
N LEU A 277 -9.66 32.73 22.15
CA LEU A 277 -10.83 33.51 21.76
C LEU A 277 -11.97 33.17 22.72
N ASN A 278 -12.70 34.18 23.19
CA ASN A 278 -13.87 33.99 24.03
C ASN A 278 -15.07 33.62 23.12
N PRO A 279 -15.47 32.34 22.98
CA PRO A 279 -16.38 31.94 21.93
C PRO A 279 -17.83 32.24 22.33
N LYS A 280 -18.25 33.50 22.14
CA LYS A 280 -19.65 33.82 21.81
C LYS A 280 -20.05 33.22 20.45
N ALA A 281 -19.06 32.84 19.63
CA ALA A 281 -19.23 32.25 18.31
C ALA A 281 -19.78 30.82 18.38
N ARG A 282 -20.61 30.46 17.39
CA ARG A 282 -21.30 29.16 17.29
C ARG A 282 -20.32 27.98 17.27
N VAL A 283 -20.08 27.41 18.46
CA VAL A 283 -19.10 26.35 18.75
C VAL A 283 -19.32 25.08 17.90
N ARG A 284 -20.53 24.86 17.35
CA ARG A 284 -20.91 23.65 16.62
C ARG A 284 -20.02 23.33 15.39
N CYS A 285 -19.67 24.32 14.57
CA CYS A 285 -18.80 24.08 13.41
C CYS A 285 -17.35 23.76 13.84
N LEU A 286 -16.89 24.37 14.93
CA LEU A 286 -15.55 24.14 15.47
C LEU A 286 -15.40 22.75 16.09
N ILE A 287 -16.48 22.19 16.67
CA ILE A 287 -16.51 20.79 17.13
C ILE A 287 -16.26 19.81 15.99
N VAL A 288 -16.94 19.99 14.87
CA VAL A 288 -16.76 19.11 13.70
C VAL A 288 -15.31 19.17 13.24
N ALA A 289 -14.71 20.37 13.20
CA ALA A 289 -13.29 20.53 12.89
C ALA A 289 -12.39 19.78 13.90
N VAL A 290 -12.59 19.96 15.22
CA VAL A 290 -11.82 19.25 16.25
C VAL A 290 -11.92 17.73 16.09
N MET A 291 -13.14 17.19 15.96
CA MET A 291 -13.35 15.74 15.88
C MET A 291 -12.80 15.14 14.59
N LEU A 292 -13.01 15.80 13.44
CA LEU A 292 -12.46 15.35 12.17
C LEU A 292 -10.93 15.44 12.13
N SER A 293 -10.34 16.50 12.68
CA SER A 293 -8.88 16.63 12.77
C SER A 293 -8.27 15.62 13.74
N ALA A 294 -8.90 15.36 14.88
CA ALA A 294 -8.46 14.32 15.80
C ALA A 294 -8.54 12.91 15.17
N MET A 295 -9.64 12.61 14.47
CA MET A 295 -9.80 11.34 13.77
C MET A 295 -8.84 11.21 12.59
N GLY A 296 -8.61 12.30 11.84
CA GLY A 296 -7.64 12.36 10.74
C GLY A 296 -6.20 12.14 11.23
N TYR A 297 -5.82 12.71 12.37
CA TYR A 297 -4.50 12.52 12.97
C TYR A 297 -4.30 11.07 13.44
N MET A 298 -5.25 10.51 14.19
CA MET A 298 -5.21 9.12 14.64
C MET A 298 -5.24 8.13 13.46
N GLY A 299 -6.14 8.34 12.49
CA GLY A 299 -6.25 7.48 11.32
C GLY A 299 -5.00 7.50 10.45
N ALA A 300 -4.37 8.67 10.28
CA ALA A 300 -3.09 8.79 9.60
C ALA A 300 -1.97 8.01 10.30
N PHE A 301 -1.92 8.04 11.63
CA PHE A 301 -0.98 7.25 12.42
C PHE A 301 -1.20 5.74 12.24
N GLU A 302 -2.43 5.25 12.43
CA GLU A 302 -2.72 3.82 12.31
C GLU A 302 -2.47 3.30 10.88
N TRP A 303 -2.82 4.09 9.87
CA TRP A 303 -2.52 3.75 8.48
C TRP A 303 -1.00 3.71 8.21
N THR A 304 -0.25 4.68 8.74
CA THR A 304 1.21 4.75 8.56
C THR A 304 1.89 3.56 9.24
N ARG A 305 1.50 3.22 10.48
CA ARG A 305 1.98 2.04 11.20
C ARG A 305 1.71 0.76 10.41
N GLU A 306 0.49 0.59 9.92
CA GLU A 306 0.07 -0.56 9.10
C GLU A 306 0.88 -0.68 7.80
N ALA A 307 1.17 0.45 7.16
CA ALA A 307 1.90 0.46 5.91
C ALA A 307 3.42 0.29 6.12
N ALA A 308 3.97 0.76 7.25
CA ALA A 308 5.39 0.70 7.58
C ALA A 308 5.90 -0.73 7.80
N ARG A 309 5.03 -1.68 8.19
CA ARG A 309 5.41 -3.10 8.33
C ARG A 309 5.52 -3.87 7.01
N ARG A 310 5.00 -3.34 5.91
CA ARG A 310 5.04 -4.01 4.60
C ARG A 310 6.50 -4.23 4.15
N PRO A 311 6.83 -5.38 3.55
CA PRO A 311 5.93 -6.38 2.96
C PRO A 311 5.38 -7.42 3.96
N TYR A 312 5.68 -7.28 5.24
CA TYR A 312 5.33 -8.23 6.28
C TYR A 312 4.00 -7.88 6.98
N VAL A 313 3.33 -8.91 7.49
CA VAL A 313 2.32 -8.75 8.56
C VAL A 313 2.99 -8.83 9.94
N ILE A 314 4.02 -9.68 10.07
CA ILE A 314 4.92 -9.73 11.23
C ILE A 314 6.35 -9.69 10.69
N ASN A 315 7.07 -8.60 10.98
CA ASN A 315 8.33 -8.26 10.33
C ASN A 315 9.37 -9.39 10.41
N GLN A 316 10.00 -9.74 9.28
CA GLN A 316 10.96 -10.86 9.16
C GLN A 316 10.42 -12.27 9.46
N VAL A 317 9.15 -12.43 9.85
CA VAL A 317 8.57 -13.72 10.23
C VAL A 317 7.54 -14.17 9.20
N MET A 318 6.60 -13.30 8.85
CA MET A 318 5.45 -13.64 8.01
C MET A 318 5.11 -12.49 7.05
N TYR A 319 5.00 -12.80 5.76
CA TYR A 319 4.57 -11.84 4.75
C TYR A 319 3.09 -11.47 4.88
N SER A 320 2.69 -10.36 4.25
CA SER A 320 1.30 -9.86 4.28
C SER A 320 0.27 -10.88 3.77
N ASN A 321 0.70 -11.83 2.93
CA ASN A 321 -0.10 -12.94 2.41
C ASN A 321 -0.08 -14.19 3.32
N GLY A 322 0.52 -14.11 4.51
CA GLY A 322 0.55 -15.21 5.48
C GLY A 322 1.58 -16.31 5.19
N ILE A 323 2.47 -16.12 4.21
CA ILE A 323 3.59 -17.05 3.96
C ILE A 323 4.70 -16.76 4.98
N LEU A 324 5.19 -17.81 5.64
CA LEU A 324 6.31 -17.70 6.57
C LEU A 324 7.61 -17.53 5.80
N LYS A 325 8.46 -16.59 6.24
CA LYS A 325 9.73 -16.29 5.58
C LYS A 325 10.66 -17.52 5.51
N LYS A 326 10.67 -18.33 6.56
CA LYS A 326 11.49 -19.56 6.64
C LYS A 326 11.10 -20.66 5.64
N ASP A 327 9.89 -20.61 5.10
CA ASP A 327 9.38 -21.64 4.18
C ASP A 327 9.62 -21.29 2.70
N LEU A 328 10.15 -20.10 2.39
CA LEU A 328 10.29 -19.61 1.02
C LEU A 328 11.06 -20.57 0.11
N GLU A 329 12.26 -20.98 0.51
CA GLU A 329 13.14 -21.82 -0.32
C GLU A 329 12.49 -23.16 -0.63
N ARG A 330 11.92 -23.81 0.40
CA ARG A 330 11.21 -25.08 0.25
C ARG A 330 10.01 -24.95 -0.68
N ILE A 331 9.16 -23.93 -0.51
CA ILE A 331 7.97 -23.75 -1.34
C ILE A 331 8.35 -23.41 -2.79
N ASN A 332 9.42 -22.62 -3.01
CA ASN A 332 9.91 -22.32 -4.35
C ASN A 332 10.40 -23.59 -5.09
N GLN A 333 10.95 -24.56 -4.36
CA GLN A 333 11.37 -25.85 -4.93
C GLN A 333 10.21 -26.80 -5.17
N GLU A 334 9.28 -26.91 -4.21
CA GLU A 334 8.19 -27.90 -4.24
C GLU A 334 6.94 -27.42 -5.02
N GLY A 335 6.75 -26.10 -5.14
CA GLY A 335 5.54 -25.45 -5.65
C GLY A 335 4.59 -25.00 -4.54
N PHE A 336 4.00 -23.81 -4.73
CA PHE A 336 3.02 -23.22 -3.83
C PHE A 336 1.71 -24.01 -3.80
N LEU A 337 1.17 -24.36 -4.97
CA LEU A 337 -0.12 -25.04 -5.12
C LEU A 337 -0.09 -26.43 -4.46
N LYS A 338 1.04 -27.13 -4.59
CA LYS A 338 1.27 -28.42 -3.91
C LYS A 338 1.20 -28.28 -2.39
N ASN A 339 1.72 -27.18 -1.86
CA ASN A 339 1.81 -26.89 -0.43
C ASN A 339 0.57 -26.20 0.17
N ALA A 340 -0.26 -25.56 -0.64
CA ALA A 340 -1.45 -24.84 -0.18
C ALA A 340 -2.59 -25.81 0.16
N LYS A 341 -3.20 -25.72 1.35
CA LYS A 341 -4.30 -26.64 1.72
C LYS A 341 -5.61 -26.34 0.99
N TRP A 342 -5.89 -25.05 0.77
CA TRP A 342 -7.18 -24.55 0.27
C TRP A 342 -7.08 -24.12 -1.20
N VAL A 343 -6.72 -25.08 -2.06
CA VAL A 343 -6.69 -24.95 -3.51
C VAL A 343 -7.22 -26.23 -4.14
N GLN A 344 -7.86 -26.10 -5.31
CA GLN A 344 -8.34 -27.20 -6.13
C GLN A 344 -7.21 -27.75 -7.01
N ASN A 345 -6.38 -26.88 -7.59
CA ASN A 345 -5.29 -27.28 -8.47
C ASN A 345 -4.00 -27.42 -7.66
N LYS A 346 -3.38 -28.61 -7.70
CA LYS A 346 -2.10 -28.88 -7.03
C LYS A 346 -0.88 -28.72 -7.95
N GLU A 347 -1.14 -28.75 -9.25
CA GLU A 347 -0.13 -28.65 -10.29
C GLU A 347 -0.67 -27.79 -11.43
N VAL A 348 0.24 -27.14 -12.16
CA VAL A 348 -0.07 -26.36 -13.35
C VAL A 348 0.01 -27.27 -14.57
N THR A 349 -1.08 -27.33 -15.32
CA THR A 349 -1.24 -28.04 -16.58
C THR A 349 -1.71 -27.07 -17.66
N GLU A 350 -1.66 -27.48 -18.93
CA GLU A 350 -2.11 -26.63 -20.04
C GLU A 350 -3.59 -26.27 -19.94
N THR A 351 -4.43 -27.17 -19.43
CA THR A 351 -5.88 -26.98 -19.35
C THR A 351 -6.32 -26.14 -18.16
N ASN A 352 -5.55 -26.12 -17.06
CA ASN A 352 -5.90 -25.38 -15.83
C ASN A 352 -5.06 -24.13 -15.58
N GLN A 353 -4.19 -23.72 -16.52
CA GLN A 353 -3.23 -22.63 -16.32
C GLN A 353 -3.87 -21.33 -15.77
N LEU A 354 -5.03 -20.93 -16.29
CA LEU A 354 -5.72 -19.73 -15.83
C LEU A 354 -6.34 -19.88 -14.43
N GLU A 355 -6.91 -21.05 -14.10
CA GLU A 355 -7.50 -21.28 -12.78
C GLU A 355 -6.41 -21.45 -11.71
N ALA A 356 -5.33 -22.17 -12.02
CA ALA A 356 -4.15 -22.24 -11.16
C ALA A 356 -3.56 -20.83 -10.91
N GLY A 357 -3.49 -20.00 -11.95
CA GLY A 357 -3.10 -18.59 -11.85
C GLY A 357 -4.04 -17.75 -10.97
N ARG A 358 -5.35 -18.02 -11.05
CA ARG A 358 -6.36 -17.39 -10.19
C ARG A 358 -6.16 -17.77 -8.73
N GLU A 359 -5.91 -19.04 -8.44
CA GLU A 359 -5.64 -19.52 -7.07
C GLU A 359 -4.36 -18.89 -6.50
N LEU A 360 -3.31 -18.78 -7.30
CA LEU A 360 -2.09 -18.07 -6.92
C LEU A 360 -2.37 -16.60 -6.59
N PHE A 361 -3.20 -15.91 -7.39
CA PHE A 361 -3.63 -14.54 -7.10
C PHE A 361 -4.38 -14.44 -5.76
N LEU A 362 -5.34 -15.34 -5.53
CA LEU A 362 -6.14 -15.36 -4.30
C LEU A 362 -5.28 -15.52 -3.05
N HIS A 363 -4.25 -16.37 -3.12
CA HIS A 363 -3.42 -16.68 -1.97
C HIS A 363 -2.23 -15.73 -1.78
N GLN A 364 -1.65 -15.20 -2.86
CA GLN A 364 -0.41 -14.42 -2.76
C GLN A 364 -0.61 -12.92 -2.96
N CYS A 365 -1.60 -12.50 -3.74
CA CYS A 365 -1.79 -11.11 -4.14
C CYS A 365 -3.00 -10.46 -3.47
N PHE A 366 -4.11 -11.19 -3.30
CA PHE A 366 -5.39 -10.64 -2.82
C PHE A 366 -5.31 -10.07 -1.39
N ALA A 367 -4.38 -10.55 -0.56
CA ALA A 367 -4.13 -9.98 0.76
C ALA A 367 -3.81 -8.47 0.73
N CYS A 368 -3.31 -7.97 -0.42
CA CYS A 368 -2.95 -6.55 -0.61
C CYS A 368 -3.72 -5.88 -1.74
N HIS A 369 -4.27 -6.64 -2.68
CA HIS A 369 -4.91 -6.15 -3.90
C HIS A 369 -6.38 -6.50 -3.97
N SER A 370 -7.20 -5.54 -4.38
CA SER A 370 -8.61 -5.79 -4.76
C SER A 370 -8.70 -6.15 -6.24
N LEU A 371 -9.87 -6.65 -6.66
CA LEU A 371 -10.20 -6.94 -8.04
C LEU A 371 -11.33 -6.01 -8.48
N SER A 372 -11.01 -5.01 -9.31
CA SER A 372 -11.92 -3.91 -9.70
C SER A 372 -12.49 -3.17 -8.48
N GLY A 373 -11.69 -3.04 -7.42
CA GLY A 373 -12.10 -2.44 -6.15
C GLY A 373 -11.62 -1.01 -5.94
N PHE A 374 -12.04 -0.40 -4.83
CA PHE A 374 -11.70 1.00 -4.52
C PHE A 374 -10.24 1.21 -4.13
N ASN A 375 -9.61 0.19 -3.51
CA ASN A 375 -8.26 0.30 -2.96
C ASN A 375 -7.33 -0.75 -3.56
N ASN A 376 -6.15 -0.32 -4.02
CA ASN A 376 -5.11 -1.18 -4.61
C ASN A 376 -5.62 -2.16 -5.69
N ASP A 377 -6.51 -1.70 -6.57
CA ASP A 377 -7.05 -2.52 -7.65
C ASP A 377 -5.96 -3.09 -8.56
N ILE A 378 -5.91 -4.42 -8.66
CA ILE A 378 -4.93 -5.11 -9.51
C ILE A 378 -5.20 -4.89 -10.99
N VAL A 379 -6.47 -4.72 -11.41
CA VAL A 379 -6.84 -4.57 -12.82
C VAL A 379 -6.23 -3.29 -13.36
N SER A 380 -6.49 -2.15 -12.72
CA SER A 380 -5.88 -0.87 -13.07
C SER A 380 -4.34 -0.92 -13.10
N ARG A 381 -3.72 -1.58 -12.11
CA ARG A 381 -2.26 -1.63 -11.96
C ARG A 381 -1.55 -2.48 -13.01
N THR A 382 -2.23 -3.49 -13.55
CA THR A 382 -1.65 -4.45 -14.51
C THR A 382 -2.09 -4.19 -15.96
N LYS A 383 -3.00 -3.22 -16.17
CA LYS A 383 -3.58 -2.87 -17.48
C LYS A 383 -2.55 -2.62 -18.58
N ASN A 384 -1.35 -2.12 -18.28
CA ASN A 384 -0.36 -1.75 -19.29
C ASN A 384 0.72 -2.82 -19.52
N MET A 385 0.68 -3.95 -18.82
CA MET A 385 1.74 -4.96 -18.88
C MET A 385 1.40 -6.08 -19.87
N SER A 386 2.33 -6.45 -20.76
CA SER A 386 2.25 -7.66 -21.58
C SER A 386 2.49 -8.92 -20.73
N PHE A 387 2.23 -10.10 -21.28
CA PHE A 387 2.46 -11.37 -20.59
C PHE A 387 3.94 -11.55 -20.22
N GLY A 388 4.84 -11.32 -21.18
CA GLY A 388 6.30 -11.37 -20.94
C GLY A 388 6.77 -10.34 -19.89
N ALA A 389 6.29 -9.10 -19.98
CA ALA A 389 6.60 -8.06 -18.99
C ALA A 389 6.10 -8.43 -17.58
N MET A 390 4.89 -9.02 -17.48
CA MET A 390 4.34 -9.48 -16.21
C MET A 390 5.20 -10.58 -15.58
N ARG A 391 5.60 -11.58 -16.35
CA ARG A 391 6.48 -12.66 -15.86
C ARG A 391 7.78 -12.11 -15.29
N LYS A 392 8.49 -11.28 -16.05
CA LYS A 392 9.75 -10.66 -15.60
C LYS A 392 9.56 -9.72 -14.41
N TYR A 393 8.41 -9.07 -14.33
CA TYR A 393 8.08 -8.24 -13.19
C TYR A 393 7.85 -9.07 -11.92
N LEU A 394 7.15 -10.19 -12.01
CA LEU A 394 6.88 -11.08 -10.86
C LEU A 394 8.17 -11.66 -10.25
N THR A 395 9.20 -11.95 -11.06
CA THR A 395 10.50 -12.46 -10.54
C THR A 395 11.24 -11.42 -9.69
N THR A 396 11.06 -10.13 -9.99
CA THR A 396 11.81 -9.01 -9.36
C THR A 396 10.91 -8.05 -8.58
N ILE A 397 9.66 -8.45 -8.28
CA ILE A 397 8.62 -7.55 -7.77
C ILE A 397 9.02 -6.90 -6.44
N HIS A 398 9.63 -7.67 -5.54
CA HIS A 398 10.06 -7.25 -4.21
C HIS A 398 11.32 -6.36 -4.25
N GLU A 399 12.15 -6.47 -5.29
CA GLU A 399 13.29 -5.59 -5.51
C GLU A 399 12.82 -4.23 -6.05
N LYS A 400 11.92 -4.25 -7.04
CA LYS A 400 11.35 -3.05 -7.65
C LYS A 400 10.41 -2.29 -6.70
N ARG A 401 9.69 -3.03 -5.85
CA ARG A 401 8.75 -2.50 -4.86
C ARG A 401 8.92 -3.24 -3.54
N TYR A 402 9.84 -2.76 -2.70
CA TYR A 402 10.14 -3.35 -1.39
C TYR A 402 8.91 -3.67 -0.53
N PHE A 403 7.85 -2.86 -0.62
CA PHE A 403 6.61 -3.07 0.14
C PHE A 403 5.72 -4.22 -0.40
N MET A 404 6.11 -4.88 -1.49
CA MET A 404 5.45 -6.09 -2.02
C MET A 404 6.25 -7.35 -1.61
N PRO A 405 5.58 -8.42 -1.12
CA PRO A 405 6.23 -9.71 -0.92
C PRO A 405 6.82 -10.27 -2.22
N PRO A 406 7.88 -11.10 -2.15
CA PRO A 406 8.32 -11.87 -3.31
C PRO A 406 7.22 -12.83 -3.77
N PHE A 407 7.20 -13.16 -5.06
CA PHE A 407 6.44 -14.31 -5.55
C PHE A 407 7.03 -15.58 -4.95
N VAL A 408 6.17 -16.54 -4.57
CA VAL A 408 6.58 -17.81 -3.99
C VAL A 408 5.98 -18.95 -4.80
N GLY A 409 6.80 -19.79 -5.42
CA GLY A 409 6.35 -20.88 -6.27
C GLY A 409 7.33 -21.19 -7.40
N THR A 410 6.99 -22.19 -8.21
CA THR A 410 7.82 -22.60 -9.36
C THR A 410 7.68 -21.62 -10.55
N ASP A 411 8.54 -21.75 -11.56
CA ASP A 411 8.42 -20.97 -12.80
C ASP A 411 7.10 -21.26 -13.55
N SER A 412 6.58 -22.49 -13.48
CA SER A 412 5.27 -22.84 -14.06
C SER A 412 4.12 -22.14 -13.35
N GLU A 413 4.17 -22.04 -12.02
CA GLU A 413 3.22 -21.27 -11.22
C GLU A 413 3.34 -19.77 -11.49
N LEU A 414 4.56 -19.24 -11.62
CA LEU A 414 4.79 -17.84 -11.98
C LEU A 414 4.15 -17.50 -13.33
N LYS A 415 4.34 -18.37 -14.34
CA LYS A 415 3.70 -18.26 -15.65
C LYS A 415 2.18 -18.31 -15.55
N ALA A 416 1.63 -19.22 -14.75
CA ALA A 416 0.19 -19.32 -14.52
C ALA A 416 -0.38 -18.03 -13.89
N LEU A 417 0.28 -17.48 -12.86
CA LEU A 417 -0.10 -16.21 -12.26
C LEU A 417 -0.05 -15.06 -13.27
N ALA A 418 1.02 -14.97 -14.08
CA ALA A 418 1.13 -13.97 -15.13
C ALA A 418 0.02 -14.12 -16.18
N ALA A 419 -0.32 -15.35 -16.56
CA ALA A 419 -1.38 -15.64 -17.52
C ALA A 419 -2.75 -15.20 -16.99
N TYR A 420 -3.04 -15.46 -15.72
CA TYR A 420 -4.27 -14.97 -15.09
C TYR A 420 -4.29 -13.44 -15.04
N LEU A 421 -3.21 -12.79 -14.58
CA LEU A 421 -3.13 -11.34 -14.44
C LEU A 421 -3.20 -10.58 -15.77
N THR A 422 -2.91 -11.23 -16.90
CA THR A 422 -2.92 -10.62 -18.24
C THR A 422 -4.04 -11.18 -19.12
N GLY A 423 -3.97 -12.44 -19.55
CA GLY A 423 -5.01 -13.09 -20.33
C GLY A 423 -6.33 -13.27 -19.56
N GLY A 424 -6.26 -13.65 -18.29
CA GLY A 424 -7.46 -13.83 -17.45
C GLY A 424 -8.23 -12.52 -17.23
N LEU A 425 -7.54 -11.49 -16.73
CA LEU A 425 -8.11 -10.20 -16.33
C LEU A 425 -8.29 -9.20 -17.49
N HIS A 426 -7.37 -9.16 -18.46
CA HIS A 426 -7.35 -8.17 -19.54
C HIS A 426 -7.60 -8.74 -20.93
N LYS A 427 -7.79 -10.06 -21.06
CA LYS A 427 -7.96 -10.75 -22.35
C LYS A 427 -6.82 -10.50 -23.34
N LYS A 428 -5.60 -10.29 -22.82
CA LYS A 428 -4.40 -10.11 -23.62
C LYS A 428 -3.85 -11.44 -24.15
N PRO A 429 -3.15 -11.46 -25.29
CA PRO A 429 -2.43 -12.63 -25.77
C PRO A 429 -1.41 -13.14 -24.73
N LEU A 430 -1.30 -14.47 -24.61
CA LEU A 430 -0.34 -15.16 -23.73
C LEU A 430 0.93 -15.55 -24.50
N THR A 431 1.38 -14.68 -25.38
CA THR A 431 2.65 -14.84 -26.09
C THR A 431 3.73 -14.13 -25.30
N ASP A 432 4.86 -14.79 -25.09
CA ASP A 432 6.07 -14.04 -24.81
C ASP A 432 6.28 -13.19 -26.07
N ASP A 433 6.30 -11.87 -25.94
CA ASP A 433 6.77 -11.00 -27.01
C ASP A 433 8.26 -11.33 -27.20
N ALA A 434 8.56 -12.43 -27.90
CA ALA A 434 9.79 -12.56 -28.65
C ALA A 434 9.69 -11.42 -29.64
N GLY A 435 10.25 -10.27 -29.25
CA GLY A 435 10.26 -9.11 -30.10
C GLY A 435 10.66 -9.59 -31.48
N ALA A 436 9.85 -9.25 -32.49
CA ALA A 436 10.43 -9.01 -33.79
C ALA A 436 11.72 -8.22 -33.50
N THR A 437 12.86 -8.75 -33.95
CA THR A 437 14.23 -8.38 -33.57
C THR A 437 14.57 -6.90 -33.79
N GLY A 438 13.60 -6.06 -34.14
CA GLY A 438 13.70 -4.64 -34.47
C GLY A 438 13.33 -3.61 -33.39
N ASP A 439 12.76 -3.94 -32.21
CA ASP A 439 12.49 -2.89 -31.19
C ASP A 439 12.84 -3.29 -29.75
N ARG A 440 14.14 -3.48 -29.50
CA ARG A 440 14.69 -3.71 -28.15
C ARG A 440 14.31 -2.60 -27.16
N GLY A 441 14.14 -1.37 -27.64
CA GLY A 441 13.75 -0.22 -26.81
C GLY A 441 12.34 -0.34 -26.25
N LYS A 442 11.38 -0.77 -27.08
CA LYS A 442 10.00 -1.05 -26.63
C LYS A 442 9.95 -2.15 -25.58
N VAL A 443 10.64 -3.27 -25.81
CA VAL A 443 10.71 -4.37 -24.84
C VAL A 443 11.28 -3.88 -23.52
N LEU A 444 12.37 -3.11 -23.56
CA LEU A 444 12.96 -2.52 -22.35
C LEU A 444 11.97 -1.63 -21.61
N TYR A 445 11.19 -0.82 -22.32
CA TYR A 445 10.16 0.03 -21.73
C TYR A 445 9.07 -0.80 -21.04
N GLU A 446 8.58 -1.85 -21.69
CA GLU A 446 7.56 -2.73 -21.12
C GLU A 446 8.06 -3.42 -19.84
N GLU A 447 9.30 -3.90 -19.85
CA GLU A 447 9.91 -4.61 -18.73
C GLU A 447 10.20 -3.72 -17.51
N ASN A 448 10.51 -2.44 -17.72
CA ASN A 448 11.06 -1.57 -16.68
C ASN A 448 10.17 -0.39 -16.31
N CYS A 449 9.28 0.03 -17.21
CA CYS A 449 8.55 1.29 -17.09
C CYS A 449 7.03 1.11 -17.16
N ALA A 450 6.52 0.13 -17.93
CA ALA A 450 5.08 -0.05 -18.14
C ALA A 450 4.29 -0.40 -16.87
N ALA A 451 4.95 -0.92 -15.84
CA ALA A 451 4.36 -1.20 -14.52
C ALA A 451 3.91 0.07 -13.77
N CYS A 452 4.34 1.26 -14.20
CA CYS A 452 3.98 2.54 -13.59
C CYS A 452 3.10 3.40 -14.50
N HIS A 453 3.39 3.44 -15.80
CA HIS A 453 2.72 4.31 -16.78
C HIS A 453 2.82 3.72 -18.19
N SER A 454 1.83 3.99 -19.05
CA SER A 454 1.84 3.57 -20.45
C SER A 454 2.72 4.49 -21.29
N SER A 455 3.25 3.98 -22.42
CA SER A 455 3.98 4.79 -23.40
C SER A 455 3.11 5.95 -23.90
N ASP A 456 1.82 5.72 -24.10
CA ASP A 456 0.85 6.75 -24.49
C ASP A 456 0.71 7.88 -23.46
N SER A 457 0.76 7.55 -22.17
CA SER A 457 0.68 8.57 -21.10
C SER A 457 1.95 9.43 -21.00
N ILE A 458 3.08 8.92 -21.47
CA ILE A 458 4.36 9.62 -21.47
C ILE A 458 4.58 10.40 -22.76
N LYS A 459 4.08 9.90 -23.90
CA LYS A 459 4.23 10.51 -25.20
C LYS A 459 3.97 12.03 -25.18
N PRO A 460 2.86 12.57 -24.65
CA PRO A 460 2.67 14.03 -24.57
C PRO A 460 3.73 14.78 -23.75
N LYS A 461 4.30 14.16 -22.70
CA LYS A 461 5.30 14.78 -21.82
C LYS A 461 6.69 14.89 -22.45
N LEU A 462 7.00 13.99 -23.39
CA LEU A 462 8.25 14.01 -24.15
C LEU A 462 8.17 14.87 -25.41
N LYS A 463 7.04 15.56 -25.65
CA LYS A 463 6.87 16.41 -26.82
C LYS A 463 7.90 17.55 -26.81
N GLY A 464 8.64 17.69 -27.92
CA GLY A 464 9.68 18.70 -28.06
C GLY A 464 11.01 18.40 -27.35
N TRP A 465 11.19 17.19 -26.80
CA TRP A 465 12.48 16.75 -26.27
C TRP A 465 13.32 16.12 -27.40
N ASP A 466 14.60 16.47 -27.45
CA ASP A 466 15.58 15.78 -28.31
C ASP A 466 16.03 14.44 -27.69
N LEU A 467 16.66 13.58 -28.50
CA LEU A 467 17.11 12.25 -28.07
C LEU A 467 18.11 12.31 -26.91
N ALA A 468 19.01 13.31 -26.90
CA ALA A 468 20.02 13.48 -25.86
C ALA A 468 19.37 13.81 -24.51
N LYS A 469 18.36 14.67 -24.51
CA LYS A 469 17.56 15.02 -23.34
C LYS A 469 16.74 13.83 -22.84
N VAL A 470 16.12 13.06 -23.74
CA VAL A 470 15.43 11.81 -23.38
C VAL A 470 16.42 10.83 -22.74
N ARG A 471 17.61 10.65 -23.31
CA ARG A 471 18.63 9.74 -22.78
C ARG A 471 19.18 10.18 -21.42
N ALA A 472 19.49 11.46 -21.26
CA ALA A 472 19.96 12.03 -19.99
C ALA A 472 18.90 11.94 -18.89
N SER A 473 17.62 11.95 -19.26
CA SER A 473 16.52 11.82 -18.30
C SER A 473 16.47 10.46 -17.61
N LEU A 474 16.90 9.39 -18.29
CA LEU A 474 16.96 8.02 -17.74
C LEU A 474 17.97 7.89 -16.60
N ASP A 475 18.94 8.80 -16.49
CA ASP A 475 19.92 8.84 -15.40
C ASP A 475 19.42 9.62 -14.18
N LYS A 476 18.28 10.33 -14.30
CA LYS A 476 17.75 11.24 -13.26
C LYS A 476 16.24 11.13 -13.09
N LEU A 477 15.69 9.92 -13.21
CA LEU A 477 14.24 9.69 -13.10
C LEU A 477 13.62 10.23 -11.79
N PRO A 478 14.21 10.04 -10.59
CA PRO A 478 13.63 10.58 -9.36
C PRO A 478 13.56 12.11 -9.33
N ALA A 479 14.46 12.80 -10.05
CA ALA A 479 14.45 14.26 -10.15
C ALA A 479 13.29 14.77 -11.01
N LEU A 480 12.87 13.99 -12.01
CA LEU A 480 11.70 14.31 -12.83
C LEU A 480 10.38 14.02 -12.12
N ASN A 481 10.33 12.92 -11.38
CA ASN A 481 9.21 12.58 -10.51
C ASN A 481 9.75 11.74 -9.35
N PRO A 482 9.64 12.21 -8.09
CA PRO A 482 10.13 11.48 -6.93
C PRO A 482 9.53 10.06 -6.75
N ALA A 483 8.43 9.74 -7.43
CA ALA A 483 7.83 8.41 -7.43
C ALA A 483 8.49 7.43 -8.42
N MET A 484 9.36 7.89 -9.31
CA MET A 484 10.13 7.02 -10.22
C MET A 484 11.45 6.60 -9.54
N PRO A 485 11.76 5.30 -9.47
CA PRO A 485 13.04 4.83 -8.93
C PRO A 485 14.19 5.13 -9.89
N ASP A 486 15.43 5.07 -9.39
CA ASP A 486 16.61 5.13 -10.23
C ASP A 486 16.63 3.99 -11.25
N TYR A 487 17.02 4.29 -12.49
CA TYR A 487 17.22 3.30 -13.52
C TYR A 487 18.71 3.01 -13.71
N THR A 488 19.18 1.92 -13.10
CA THR A 488 20.61 1.55 -13.03
C THR A 488 21.07 0.63 -14.17
N ALA A 489 20.39 0.68 -15.32
CA ALA A 489 20.76 -0.14 -16.48
C ALA A 489 22.07 0.32 -17.16
N PRO A 490 22.81 -0.58 -17.83
CA PRO A 490 23.98 -0.23 -18.63
C PRO A 490 23.66 0.82 -19.71
N ALA A 491 24.68 1.59 -20.14
CA ALA A 491 24.51 2.69 -21.09
C ALA A 491 23.78 2.27 -22.38
N ALA A 492 24.21 1.16 -23.00
CA ALA A 492 23.60 0.62 -24.22
C ALA A 492 22.10 0.26 -24.05
N VAL A 493 21.70 -0.18 -22.85
CA VAL A 493 20.30 -0.48 -22.53
C VAL A 493 19.49 0.82 -22.44
N LYS A 494 20.05 1.85 -21.81
CA LYS A 494 19.44 3.18 -21.74
C LYS A 494 19.35 3.84 -23.11
N ASP A 495 20.32 3.63 -24.00
CA ASP A 495 20.31 4.17 -25.36
C ASP A 495 19.17 3.56 -26.19
N ALA A 496 19.00 2.23 -26.13
CA ALA A 496 17.89 1.55 -26.79
C ALA A 496 16.52 2.03 -26.27
N MET A 497 16.39 2.16 -24.93
CA MET A 497 15.18 2.71 -24.30
C MET A 497 14.91 4.16 -24.76
N ALA A 498 15.94 5.01 -24.79
CA ALA A 498 15.81 6.39 -25.21
C ALA A 498 15.39 6.52 -26.68
N GLY A 499 15.92 5.64 -27.56
CA GLY A 499 15.51 5.56 -28.95
C GLY A 499 14.02 5.28 -29.12
N TYR A 500 13.48 4.29 -28.41
CA TYR A 500 12.05 4.01 -28.41
C TYR A 500 11.22 5.18 -27.88
N LEU A 501 11.59 5.74 -26.72
CA LEU A 501 10.88 6.86 -26.10
C LEU A 501 10.85 8.11 -26.98
N PHE A 502 11.96 8.41 -27.66
CA PHE A 502 12.05 9.50 -28.63
C PHE A 502 11.17 9.23 -29.86
N GLY A 503 11.17 7.98 -30.35
CA GLY A 503 10.35 7.52 -31.46
C GLY A 503 8.84 7.65 -31.24
N LEU A 504 8.37 7.71 -29.99
CA LEU A 504 6.95 7.92 -29.68
C LEU A 504 6.39 9.25 -30.24
N ASN A 505 7.20 10.31 -30.28
CA ASN A 505 6.82 11.63 -30.80
C ASN A 505 7.50 12.00 -32.11
N ASN A 506 8.56 11.28 -32.47
CA ASN A 506 9.32 11.48 -33.69
C ASN A 506 9.29 10.17 -34.49
N PRO A 507 8.11 9.73 -34.96
CA PRO A 507 8.06 8.59 -35.85
C PRO A 507 8.88 8.95 -37.09
N VAL A 508 9.96 8.20 -37.30
CA VAL A 508 11.01 8.36 -38.33
C VAL A 508 12.19 9.26 -37.95
N ALA A 509 13.21 8.63 -37.34
CA ALA A 509 14.62 8.88 -37.63
C ALA A 509 15.51 7.78 -37.01
N ALA A 510 15.63 6.60 -37.63
CA ALA A 510 16.78 5.68 -37.44
C ALA A 510 16.68 4.41 -38.31
N ALA A 511 17.32 4.43 -39.48
CA ALA A 511 18.11 3.30 -40.01
C ALA A 511 18.90 3.79 -41.25
N PRO A 512 20.20 3.48 -41.40
CA PRO A 512 20.92 3.76 -42.64
C PRO A 512 20.29 2.98 -43.79
N ALA A 513 20.29 3.56 -45.00
CA ALA A 513 19.59 3.03 -46.19
C ALA A 513 19.89 1.55 -46.50
N LYS A 514 21.08 1.05 -46.14
CA LYS A 514 21.49 -0.36 -46.31
C LYS A 514 20.74 -1.35 -45.40
N ALA A 515 20.34 -0.92 -44.20
CA ALA A 515 19.54 -1.73 -43.28
C ALA A 515 18.05 -1.72 -43.68
N LYS A 516 17.58 -0.62 -44.28
CA LYS A 516 16.18 -0.48 -44.72
C LYS A 516 15.82 -1.47 -45.83
N GLY A 517 16.72 -1.69 -46.79
CA GLY A 517 16.48 -2.65 -47.88
C GLY A 517 16.35 -4.10 -47.43
N ALA A 518 17.17 -4.52 -46.46
CA ALA A 518 17.11 -5.86 -45.87
C ALA A 518 15.81 -6.08 -45.11
N THR A 519 15.41 -5.13 -44.25
CA THR A 519 14.14 -5.18 -43.52
C THR A 519 12.94 -5.20 -44.45
N LEU A 520 12.97 -4.38 -45.52
CA LEU A 520 11.90 -4.39 -46.52
C LEU A 520 11.77 -5.75 -47.21
N PHE A 521 12.89 -6.40 -47.55
CA PHE A 521 12.86 -7.76 -48.12
C PHE A 521 12.31 -8.77 -47.10
N ASP A 522 12.74 -8.71 -45.84
CA ASP A 522 12.27 -9.62 -44.80
C ASP A 522 10.76 -9.49 -44.56
N ASP A 523 10.27 -8.25 -44.44
CA ASP A 523 8.87 -7.98 -44.12
C ASP A 523 7.90 -8.33 -45.27
N ASN A 524 8.37 -8.26 -46.52
CA ASN A 524 7.49 -8.37 -47.70
C ASN A 524 7.73 -9.61 -48.55
N CYS A 525 8.91 -10.24 -48.45
CA CYS A 525 9.32 -11.34 -49.32
C CYS A 525 9.73 -12.60 -48.53
N ALA A 526 10.29 -12.47 -47.32
CA ALA A 526 10.84 -13.61 -46.58
C ALA A 526 9.77 -14.57 -46.01
N ALA A 527 8.50 -14.18 -46.02
CA ALA A 527 7.39 -15.07 -45.70
C ALA A 527 7.27 -16.26 -46.66
N CYS A 528 7.80 -16.14 -47.89
CA CYS A 528 7.71 -17.18 -48.91
C CYS A 528 9.05 -17.77 -49.30
N HIS A 529 10.12 -16.98 -49.34
CA HIS A 529 11.45 -17.44 -49.72
C HIS A 529 12.57 -16.62 -49.08
N SER A 530 13.69 -17.26 -48.75
CA SER A 530 14.88 -16.53 -48.28
C SER A 530 15.67 -15.93 -49.46
N MET A 531 16.52 -14.94 -49.16
CA MET A 531 17.38 -14.33 -50.19
C MET A 531 18.33 -15.37 -50.83
N ASP A 532 18.81 -16.34 -50.05
CA ASP A 532 19.67 -17.42 -50.55
C ASP A 532 18.96 -18.36 -51.53
N GLN A 533 17.64 -18.54 -51.39
CA GLN A 533 16.86 -19.38 -52.30
C GLN A 533 16.65 -18.72 -53.68
N ILE A 534 16.56 -17.39 -53.72
CA ILE A 534 16.31 -16.65 -54.97
C ILE A 534 17.60 -16.14 -55.63
N LYS A 535 18.69 -15.99 -54.87
CA LYS A 535 19.99 -15.51 -55.36
C LYS A 535 20.50 -16.26 -56.60
N PRO A 536 20.43 -17.61 -56.71
CA PRO A 536 20.83 -18.32 -57.93
C PRO A 536 19.97 -17.98 -59.16
N LYS A 537 18.67 -17.68 -58.97
CA LYS A 537 17.72 -17.35 -60.05
C LYS A 537 17.87 -15.93 -60.55
N MET A 538 18.48 -15.07 -59.74
CA MET A 538 18.75 -13.66 -60.04
C MET A 538 20.20 -13.43 -60.48
N ASN A 539 20.97 -14.48 -60.74
CA ASN A 539 22.34 -14.38 -61.22
C ASN A 539 22.41 -13.57 -62.53
N GLY A 540 23.27 -12.55 -62.58
CA GLY A 540 23.42 -11.65 -63.72
C GLY A 540 22.33 -10.57 -63.88
N TRP A 541 21.44 -10.39 -62.89
CA TRP A 541 20.47 -9.28 -62.93
C TRP A 541 21.12 -7.96 -62.51
N SER A 542 20.87 -6.89 -63.27
CA SER A 542 21.25 -5.53 -62.88
C SER A 542 20.30 -4.97 -61.81
N ARG A 543 20.78 -4.00 -61.03
CA ARG A 543 19.98 -3.29 -60.02
C ARG A 543 18.69 -2.71 -60.62
N ASP A 544 18.75 -2.15 -61.82
CA ASP A 544 17.56 -1.60 -62.50
C ASP A 544 16.57 -2.68 -62.94
N LYS A 545 17.07 -3.85 -63.34
CA LYS A 545 16.21 -5.00 -63.65
C LYS A 545 15.49 -5.49 -62.40
N ILE A 546 16.18 -5.56 -61.25
CA ILE A 546 15.58 -5.91 -59.96
C ILE A 546 14.51 -4.87 -59.59
N ARG A 547 14.84 -3.58 -59.69
CA ARG A 547 13.93 -2.49 -59.36
C ARG A 547 12.66 -2.50 -60.21
N ALA A 548 12.78 -2.76 -61.51
CA ALA A 548 11.64 -2.87 -62.42
C ALA A 548 10.82 -4.15 -62.19
N ALA A 549 11.47 -5.24 -61.76
CA ALA A 549 10.80 -6.49 -61.42
C ALA A 549 9.90 -6.37 -60.18
N LEU A 550 10.27 -5.53 -59.19
CA LEU A 550 9.44 -5.29 -58.01
C LEU A 550 8.05 -4.73 -58.36
N ASP A 551 7.94 -3.99 -59.46
CA ASP A 551 6.66 -3.46 -59.95
C ASP A 551 5.80 -4.49 -60.70
N LYS A 552 6.37 -5.68 -61.02
CA LYS A 552 5.75 -6.71 -61.88
C LYS A 552 6.10 -8.14 -61.43
N LEU A 553 6.12 -8.39 -60.11
CA LEU A 553 6.46 -9.69 -59.53
C LEU A 553 5.48 -10.79 -59.96
N SER A 554 4.20 -10.44 -60.11
CA SER A 554 3.14 -11.35 -60.54
C SER A 554 3.34 -11.87 -61.97
N ALA A 555 4.01 -11.08 -62.82
CA ALA A 555 4.38 -11.48 -64.17
C ALA A 555 5.57 -12.47 -64.19
N LEU A 556 6.38 -12.50 -63.13
CA LEU A 556 7.49 -13.46 -62.97
C LEU A 556 7.02 -14.76 -62.32
N ASN A 557 6.09 -14.67 -61.37
CA ASN A 557 5.42 -15.81 -60.78
C ASN A 557 4.02 -15.38 -60.30
N PRO A 558 2.93 -16.01 -60.79
CA PRO A 558 1.57 -15.65 -60.40
C PRO A 558 1.29 -15.74 -58.89
N ALA A 559 2.09 -16.51 -58.14
CA ALA A 559 2.00 -16.62 -56.68
C ALA A 559 2.65 -15.45 -55.92
N MET A 560 3.32 -14.51 -56.60
CA MET A 560 3.95 -13.34 -56.00
C MET A 560 3.15 -12.08 -56.36
N PRO A 561 2.51 -11.39 -55.40
CA PRO A 561 1.85 -10.12 -55.70
C PRO A 561 2.89 -9.05 -56.06
N ASP A 562 2.53 -8.12 -56.95
CA ASP A 562 3.37 -6.96 -57.27
C ASP A 562 3.59 -6.11 -56.02
N TYR A 563 4.83 -5.66 -55.81
CA TYR A 563 5.14 -4.91 -54.59
C TYR A 563 4.61 -3.47 -54.71
N THR A 564 3.73 -3.08 -53.78
CA THR A 564 3.03 -1.78 -53.80
C THR A 564 3.72 -0.68 -52.98
N GLY A 565 4.96 -0.91 -52.54
CA GLY A 565 5.74 0.07 -51.78
C GLY A 565 6.02 1.38 -52.54
N THR A 566 6.42 2.42 -51.81
CA THR A 566 6.82 3.70 -52.39
C THR A 566 8.07 3.56 -53.28
N ALA A 567 8.31 4.53 -54.17
CA ALA A 567 9.49 4.51 -55.04
C ALA A 567 10.80 4.36 -54.25
N ALA A 568 10.94 5.09 -53.13
CA ALA A 568 12.11 5.04 -52.28
C ALA A 568 12.28 3.69 -51.55
N GLU A 569 11.20 2.99 -51.20
CA GLU A 569 11.26 1.65 -50.60
C GLU A 569 11.66 0.60 -51.62
N LYS A 570 11.13 0.71 -52.84
CA LYS A 570 11.51 -0.15 -53.95
C LYS A 570 12.98 0.05 -54.34
N ASP A 571 13.47 1.28 -54.31
CA ASP A 571 14.88 1.60 -54.54
C ASP A 571 15.77 0.98 -53.46
N ALA A 572 15.42 1.14 -52.18
CA ALA A 572 16.16 0.54 -51.08
C ALA A 572 16.17 -1.00 -51.11
N MET A 573 15.04 -1.63 -51.44
CA MET A 573 14.94 -3.09 -51.57
C MET A 573 15.75 -3.59 -52.78
N ALA A 574 15.70 -2.89 -53.91
CA ALA A 574 16.49 -3.22 -55.09
C ALA A 574 18.00 -3.09 -54.83
N ASP A 575 18.43 -2.04 -54.11
CA ASP A 575 19.84 -1.84 -53.74
C ASP A 575 20.35 -2.99 -52.84
N TYR A 576 19.54 -3.41 -51.86
CA TYR A 576 19.87 -4.56 -51.01
C TYR A 576 19.96 -5.86 -51.82
N MET A 577 18.94 -6.18 -52.62
CA MET A 577 18.93 -7.41 -53.41
C MET A 577 20.10 -7.45 -54.40
N ALA A 578 20.44 -6.32 -55.04
CA ALA A 578 21.57 -6.20 -55.96
C ALA A 578 22.93 -6.46 -55.28
N ASP A 579 23.13 -5.95 -54.06
CA ASP A 579 24.32 -6.21 -53.22
C ASP A 579 24.46 -7.71 -52.89
N GLN A 580 23.32 -8.41 -52.74
CA GLN A 580 23.31 -9.85 -52.45
C GLN A 580 23.58 -10.73 -53.67
N VAL A 581 23.17 -10.34 -54.88
CA VAL A 581 23.41 -11.11 -56.12
C VAL A 581 24.74 -10.74 -56.81
N GLY A 582 25.50 -9.79 -56.27
CA GLY A 582 26.83 -9.42 -56.79
C GLY A 582 26.77 -8.55 -58.06
N GLY A 583 25.71 -7.76 -58.21
CA GLY A 583 25.58 -6.84 -59.35
C GLY A 583 26.71 -5.81 -59.35
N ALA A 584 27.43 -5.70 -60.47
CA ALA A 584 28.40 -4.65 -60.72
C ALA A 584 27.75 -3.27 -60.49
N LYS A 585 28.46 -2.39 -59.77
CA LYS A 585 28.07 -0.99 -59.56
C LYS A 585 27.87 -0.24 -60.88
#